data_AF-A0A923R6T1-F1
#
_entry.id   AF-A0A923R6T1-F1
#
_cell.length_a   1.000
_cell.length_b   1.000
_cell.length_c   1.000
_cell.angle_alpha   90.00
_cell.angle_beta   90.00
_cell.angle_gamma   90.00
#
_symmetry.space_group_name_H-M   'P 1'
#
loop_
_entity.id
_entity.type
_entity.pdbx_description
1 polymer ?
#
loop_
_entity_poly.entity_id
_entity_poly.type
_entity_poly.pdbx_seq_one_letter_code
_entity_poly.pdbx_strand_id
1 'polypeptide(L)'
;MGFLFLALAFLNTDRASADFLTIENFGLTSEWLGLLQYQKNFLGFERSEIDGASFFLSPQGAVDPVSELNATLSAFSAPIQTDKKGEDN
;
A
#
# COMPACT_ATOMS: atom_id res chain seq x y z
N MET A 1 -28.70 26.48 -43.46
CA MET A 1 -27.57 25.53 -43.48
C MET A 1 -26.45 26.14 -42.65
N GLY A 2 -26.00 25.64 -41.50
CA GLY A 2 -26.30 24.43 -40.77
C GLY A 2 -26.13 24.68 -39.27
N PHE A 3 -27.02 24.08 -38.50
CA PHE A 3 -26.89 23.88 -37.07
C PHE A 3 -25.80 22.82 -36.80
N LEU A 4 -25.31 22.84 -35.57
CA LEU A 4 -24.69 21.70 -34.88
C LEU A 4 -23.20 21.46 -35.15
N PHE A 5 -22.34 22.28 -34.53
CA PHE A 5 -21.06 21.76 -34.08
C PHE A 5 -21.32 20.87 -32.84
N LEU A 6 -21.40 19.59 -33.18
CA LEU A 6 -21.57 18.43 -32.34
C LEU A 6 -20.68 18.48 -31.07
N ALA A 7 -21.32 18.29 -29.93
CA ALA A 7 -20.68 18.11 -28.63
C ALA A 7 -19.70 16.92 -28.66
N LEU A 8 -18.40 17.17 -28.53
CA LEU A 8 -17.37 16.14 -28.33
C LEU A 8 -16.15 16.75 -27.62
N ALA A 9 -16.37 17.30 -26.42
CA ALA A 9 -15.30 17.72 -25.52
C ALA A 9 -15.54 17.25 -24.07
N PHE A 10 -16.21 16.10 -23.89
CA PHE A 10 -16.56 15.58 -22.56
C PHE A 10 -16.20 14.11 -22.31
N LEU A 11 -15.25 13.53 -23.06
CA LEU A 11 -14.68 12.21 -22.75
C LEU A 11 -13.16 12.26 -22.63
N ASN A 12 -12.64 13.14 -21.78
CA ASN A 12 -11.35 12.89 -21.14
C ASN A 12 -11.62 12.63 -19.66
N THR A 13 -12.18 11.45 -19.38
CA THR A 13 -12.18 10.92 -18.02
C THR A 13 -10.74 10.57 -17.69
N ASP A 14 -10.15 11.32 -16.76
CA ASP A 14 -8.82 11.08 -16.20
C ASP A 14 -8.68 9.65 -15.66
N ARG A 15 -8.23 8.73 -16.53
CA ARG A 15 -7.87 7.36 -16.12
C ARG A 15 -6.74 7.32 -15.11
N ALA A 16 -5.97 8.41 -15.00
CA ALA A 16 -4.87 8.56 -14.05
C ALA A 16 -5.30 8.45 -12.57
N SER A 17 -6.57 8.70 -12.25
CA SER A 17 -7.07 8.69 -10.88
C SER A 17 -7.23 7.30 -10.26
N ALA A 18 -7.44 6.26 -11.08
CA ALA A 18 -7.60 4.88 -10.58
C ALA A 18 -6.25 4.20 -10.31
N ASP A 19 -5.23 4.50 -11.13
CA ASP A 19 -3.91 3.87 -11.00
C ASP A 19 -3.21 4.28 -9.69
N PHE A 20 -3.31 5.55 -9.26
CA PHE A 20 -2.70 6.05 -8.02
C PHE A 20 -3.20 5.35 -6.74
N LEU A 21 -4.46 4.91 -6.72
CA LEU A 21 -5.08 4.30 -5.54
C LEU A 21 -4.87 2.78 -5.46
N THR A 22 -4.12 2.19 -6.38
CA THR A 22 -3.79 0.76 -6.31
C THR A 22 -2.82 0.49 -5.14
N ILE A 23 -2.94 -0.70 -4.54
CA ILE A 23 -2.06 -1.13 -3.44
C ILE A 23 -0.59 -1.10 -3.87
N GLU A 24 -0.31 -1.51 -5.11
CA GLU A 24 1.02 -1.46 -5.72
C GLU A 24 1.60 -0.04 -5.68
N ASN A 25 0.85 0.97 -6.12
CA ASN A 25 1.32 2.34 -6.14
C ASN A 25 1.36 2.97 -4.73
N PHE A 26 0.38 2.68 -3.88
CA PHE A 26 0.39 3.18 -2.50
C PHE A 26 1.59 2.65 -1.71
N GLY A 27 1.96 1.38 -1.91
CA GLY A 27 3.14 0.75 -1.29
C GLY A 27 4.48 1.40 -1.68
N LEU A 28 4.49 2.31 -2.65
CA LEU A 28 5.68 3.06 -3.07
C LEU A 28 5.61 4.56 -2.73
N THR A 29 4.55 5.00 -2.04
CA THR A 29 4.39 6.41 -1.64
C THR A 29 5.39 6.81 -0.55
N SER A 30 5.78 8.09 -0.55
CA SER A 30 6.72 8.63 0.44
C SER A 30 6.25 8.48 1.88
N GLU A 31 4.94 8.56 2.08
CA GLU A 31 4.25 8.46 3.35
C GLU A 31 4.40 7.06 3.92
N TRP A 32 4.14 6.04 3.09
CA TRP A 32 4.30 4.64 3.49
C TRP A 32 5.77 4.26 3.68
N LEU A 33 6.63 4.63 2.74
CA LEU A 33 8.07 4.38 2.84
C LEU A 33 8.69 5.08 4.07
N GLY A 34 8.18 6.26 4.44
CA GLY A 34 8.58 6.97 5.65
C GLY A 34 8.19 6.23 6.93
N LEU A 35 6.99 5.64 7.00
CA LEU A 35 6.56 4.82 8.13
C LEU A 35 7.45 3.57 8.30
N LEU A 36 7.84 2.95 7.19
CA LEU A 36 8.75 1.81 7.16
C LEU A 36 10.23 2.22 7.26
N GLN A 37 10.55 3.51 7.35
CA GLN A 37 11.93 4.04 7.36
C GLN A 37 12.81 3.50 6.21
N TYR A 38 12.26 3.43 5.00
CA TYR A 38 13.03 3.03 3.82
C TYR A 38 14.07 4.09 3.46
N GLN A 39 15.31 3.65 3.28
CA GLN A 39 16.44 4.47 2.90
C GLN A 39 17.20 3.77 1.76
N LYS A 40 17.93 4.57 0.97
CA LYS A 40 18.89 4.03 0.00
C LYS A 40 20.19 3.73 0.72
N ASN A 41 20.66 2.50 0.63
CA ASN A 41 21.99 2.15 1.11
C ASN A 41 23.09 2.65 0.15
N PHE A 42 24.36 2.50 0.54
CA PHE A 42 25.51 2.94 -0.26
C PHE A 42 25.60 2.30 -1.66
N LEU A 43 24.95 1.16 -1.87
CA LEU A 43 24.88 0.46 -3.16
C LEU A 43 23.65 0.88 -4.00
N GLY A 44 22.82 1.78 -3.49
CA GLY A 44 21.63 2.29 -4.15
C GLY A 44 20.39 1.39 -4.02
N PHE A 45 20.46 0.31 -3.23
CA PHE A 45 19.29 -0.50 -2.93
C PHE A 45 18.45 0.17 -1.85
N GLU A 46 17.14 0.13 -2.02
CA GLU A 46 16.17 0.60 -1.03
C GLU A 46 15.82 -0.54 -0.07
N ARG A 47 15.89 -0.26 1.23
CA ARG A 47 15.56 -1.19 2.31
C ARG A 47 15.14 -0.38 3.53
N SER A 48 14.31 -0.95 4.38
CA SER A 48 14.01 -0.41 5.70
C SER A 48 15.22 -0.44 6.63
N GLU A 49 15.48 0.66 7.35
CA GLU A 49 16.46 0.71 8.44
C GLU A 49 15.97 0.05 9.75
N ILE A 50 14.73 -0.45 9.79
CA ILE A 50 14.19 -1.16 10.95
C ILE A 50 14.70 -2.61 10.94
N ASP A 51 15.59 -2.95 11.88
CA ASP A 51 16.18 -4.29 11.99
C ASP A 51 15.28 -5.32 12.71
N GLY A 52 14.23 -4.85 13.39
CA GLY A 52 13.35 -5.72 14.17
C GLY A 52 12.43 -6.55 13.27
N ALA A 53 12.71 -7.83 13.09
CA ALA A 53 11.85 -8.73 12.30
C ALA A 53 10.39 -8.77 12.79
N SER A 54 10.14 -8.49 14.08
CA SER A 54 8.79 -8.42 14.66
C SER A 54 8.00 -7.16 14.28
N PHE A 55 8.66 -6.17 13.66
CA PHE A 55 7.98 -4.97 13.16
C PHE A 55 7.15 -5.27 11.92
N PHE A 56 7.67 -6.12 11.03
CA PHE A 56 7.04 -6.46 9.76
C PHE A 56 6.07 -7.61 9.91
N LEU A 57 4.93 -7.50 9.26
CA LEU A 57 3.96 -8.59 9.11
C LEU A 57 4.32 -9.50 7.93
N SER A 58 4.97 -8.95 6.90
CA SER A 58 5.54 -9.69 5.78
C SER A 58 6.98 -10.12 6.10
N PRO A 59 7.37 -11.39 5.87
CA PRO A 59 8.77 -11.82 5.96
C PRO A 59 9.71 -11.07 4.99
N GLN A 60 9.16 -10.45 3.95
CA GLN A 60 9.88 -9.62 2.98
C GLN A 60 9.71 -8.12 3.23
N GLY A 61 8.95 -7.71 4.25
CA GLY A 61 8.52 -6.32 4.43
C GLY A 61 9.64 -5.29 4.58
N ALA A 62 10.83 -5.72 5.00
CA ALA A 62 12.02 -4.88 5.08
C ALA A 62 12.65 -4.53 3.71
N VAL A 63 12.38 -5.31 2.67
CA VAL A 63 12.91 -5.11 1.30
C VAL A 63 11.84 -4.99 0.22
N ASP A 64 10.59 -5.30 0.55
CA ASP A 64 9.43 -5.18 -0.32
C ASP A 64 8.30 -4.45 0.42
N PRO A 65 8.19 -3.12 0.24
CA PRO A 65 7.23 -2.30 0.98
C PRO A 65 5.78 -2.56 0.55
N VAL A 66 5.58 -3.07 -0.68
CA VAL A 66 4.25 -3.45 -1.18
C VAL A 66 3.79 -4.75 -0.51
N SER A 67 4.69 -5.72 -0.32
CA SER A 67 4.38 -6.94 0.43
C SER A 67 3.95 -6.63 1.88
N GLU A 68 4.61 -5.67 2.52
CA GLU A 68 4.28 -5.24 3.89
C GLU A 68 2.92 -4.56 3.96
N LEU A 69 2.61 -3.69 2.99
CA LEU A 69 1.30 -3.03 2.92
C LEU A 69 0.17 -4.06 2.77
N ASN A 70 0.35 -5.05 1.88
CA ASN A 70 -0.62 -6.12 1.69
C ASN A 70 -0.84 -6.92 2.98
N ALA A 71 0.24 -7.30 3.68
CA ALA A 71 0.16 -8.01 4.95
C ALA A 71 -0.53 -7.16 6.03
N THR A 72 -0.21 -5.86 6.09
CA THR A 72 -0.83 -4.89 6.99
C THR A 72 -2.33 -4.79 6.77
N LEU A 73 -2.78 -4.53 5.54
CA LEU A 73 -4.21 -4.43 5.22
C LEU A 73 -4.96 -5.73 5.52
N SER A 74 -4.31 -6.88 5.29
CA SER A 74 -4.86 -8.20 5.63
C SER A 74 -5.04 -8.36 7.14
N ALA A 75 -4.05 -7.94 7.94
CA ALA A 75 -4.13 -7.97 9.40
C ALA A 75 -5.20 -7.01 9.95
N PHE A 76 -5.33 -5.82 9.37
CA PHE A 76 -6.40 -4.86 9.73
C PHE A 76 -7.80 -5.40 9.43
N SER A 77 -7.95 -6.21 8.38
CA SER A 77 -9.23 -6.80 7.98
C SER A 77 -9.52 -8.13 8.66
N ALA A 78 -8.55 -8.70 9.37
CA ALA A 78 -8.72 -9.96 10.06
C ALA A 78 -9.70 -9.80 11.24
N PRO A 79 -10.58 -10.78 11.48
CA PRO A 79 -11.39 -10.79 12.69
C PRO A 79 -10.48 -10.74 13.93
N ILE A 80 -10.79 -9.87 14.89
CA ILE A 80 -10.07 -9.88 16.16
C ILE A 80 -10.33 -11.23 16.82
N GLN A 81 -9.28 -12.03 16.92
CA GLN A 81 -9.33 -13.26 17.67
C GLN A 81 -9.43 -12.88 19.14
N THR A 82 -10.64 -13.00 19.70
CA THR A 82 -10.80 -12.95 21.14
C THR A 82 -10.21 -14.25 21.68
N ASP A 83 -9.11 -14.13 22.41
CA ASP A 83 -8.53 -15.27 23.10
C ASP A 83 -9.62 -15.88 23.99
N LYS A 84 -10.15 -17.05 23.59
CA LYS A 84 -10.97 -17.88 24.46
C LYS A 84 -10.06 -18.47 25.52
N LYS A 85 -9.71 -17.65 26.51
CA LYS A 85 -8.98 -18.06 27.71
C LYS A 85 -9.81 -17.62 28.92
N GLY A 86 -10.69 -18.51 29.36
CA GLY A 86 -11.50 -18.32 30.57
C GLY A 86 -12.83 -19.06 30.55
N GLU A 87 -12.85 -20.32 30.13
CA GLU A 87 -13.98 -21.22 30.46
C GLU A 87 -13.49 -22.69 30.43
N ASP A 88 -12.50 -22.98 31.28
CA ASP A 88 -12.32 -24.31 31.84
C ASP A 88 -12.57 -24.26 33.36
N ASN A 89 -13.48 -25.13 33.78
CA ASN A 89 -14.16 -25.22 35.07
C ASN A 89 -13.25 -25.48 36.28
#